data_AF-A0A536YN74-F1
#
_entry.id   AF-A0A536YN74-F1
#
_cell.length_a   1.000
_cell.length_b   1.000
_cell.length_c   1.000
_cell.angle_alpha   90.00
_cell.angle_beta   90.00
_cell.angle_gamma   90.00
#
_symmetry.space_group_name_H-M   'P 1'
#
loop_
_entity.id
_entity.type
_entity.pdbx_description
1 polymer ?
#
loop_
_entity_poly.entity_id
_entity_poly.type
_entity_poly.pdbx_seq_one_letter_code
_entity_poly.pdbx_strand_id
1 'polypeptide(L)'
;MNSHSIARLAALALALVATTATASFHTFVIESIYSNADGTVQYVVLRESSGTPSKNLWAGQTFTSTRAGVTRTFTFPSNLPSSQTSSKRVLIATQGFAALGFVAPDYVVPNGFLATDGGTLNYAGVDQVTYAALPTDGVNAITRTGTATPNVATNFAGAAAVIPPLPDVSVEYYHATLDHYFISDLQPDIDALDTGHFPGWSRTAQSFKVFPSQASGGPGVNPVCRFYIPPAHGNSHFFSASPAECAQLQQKMLTDPNYSGYVYET
;
A
#
# COMPACT_ATOMS: atom_id res chain seq x y z
N MET A 1 71.72 56.37 -25.46
CA MET A 1 70.72 56.84 -24.49
C MET A 1 69.48 55.97 -24.64
N ASN A 2 69.23 55.15 -23.60
CA ASN A 2 68.00 54.44 -23.15
C ASN A 2 67.13 53.65 -24.16
N SER A 3 66.45 52.55 -23.85
CA SER A 3 66.44 51.49 -22.82
C SER A 3 65.08 50.76 -22.99
N HIS A 4 65.09 49.43 -23.15
CA HIS A 4 64.12 48.37 -22.72
C HIS A 4 62.58 48.69 -22.68
N SER A 5 61.64 47.85 -23.15
CA SER A 5 61.28 46.53 -22.61
C SER A 5 60.05 45.92 -23.32
N ILE A 6 59.97 44.58 -23.24
CA ILE A 6 59.00 43.60 -23.77
C ILE A 6 57.66 43.54 -22.98
N ALA A 7 56.66 42.81 -23.51
CA ALA A 7 55.55 42.04 -22.86
C ALA A 7 54.13 42.67 -22.89
N ARG A 8 52.99 41.96 -23.05
CA ARG A 8 52.63 40.52 -22.97
C ARG A 8 51.20 40.29 -23.52
N LEU A 9 50.93 39.08 -24.03
CA LEU A 9 49.57 38.53 -24.22
C LEU A 9 48.86 38.28 -22.87
N ALA A 10 47.53 38.40 -22.83
CA ALA A 10 46.70 37.75 -21.82
C ALA A 10 45.38 37.26 -22.45
N ALA A 11 45.24 35.94 -22.52
CA ALA A 11 44.01 35.24 -22.86
C ALA A 11 43.17 35.03 -21.58
N LEU A 12 41.85 35.23 -21.67
CA LEU A 12 40.92 34.91 -20.60
C LEU A 12 39.95 33.83 -21.10
N ALA A 13 40.18 32.59 -20.69
CA ALA A 13 39.25 31.48 -20.87
C ALA A 13 38.48 31.29 -19.56
N LEU A 14 37.21 31.68 -19.53
CA LEU A 14 36.29 31.37 -18.43
C LEU A 14 35.76 29.95 -18.62
N ALA A 15 36.27 28.99 -17.85
CA ALA A 15 35.68 27.66 -17.76
C ALA A 15 34.51 27.69 -16.75
N LEU A 16 33.27 27.57 -17.25
CA LEU A 16 32.10 27.29 -16.41
C LEU A 16 32.23 25.86 -15.87
N VAL A 17 32.56 25.71 -14.58
CA VAL A 17 32.41 24.43 -13.89
C VAL A 17 30.93 24.27 -13.56
N ALA A 18 30.19 23.61 -14.45
CA ALA A 18 28.84 23.16 -14.13
C ALA A 18 28.94 22.02 -13.10
N THR A 19 28.81 22.34 -11.81
CA THR A 19 28.62 21.31 -10.79
C THR A 19 27.27 20.67 -11.06
N THR A 20 27.27 19.42 -11.50
CA THR A 20 26.05 18.61 -11.53
C THR A 20 25.57 18.47 -10.09
N ALA A 21 24.46 19.12 -9.74
CA ALA A 21 23.73 18.83 -8.53
C ALA A 21 23.21 17.39 -8.65
N THR A 22 23.97 16.42 -8.15
CA THR A 22 23.56 15.02 -8.13
C THR A 22 22.54 14.87 -7.00
N ALA A 23 21.26 14.81 -7.36
CA ALA A 23 20.18 14.41 -6.46
C ALA A 23 20.58 13.12 -5.72
N SER A 24 20.88 13.18 -4.44
CA SER A 24 21.51 12.10 -3.66
C SER A 24 20.44 11.20 -3.02
N PHE A 25 19.54 10.64 -3.85
CA PHE A 25 18.44 9.75 -3.39
C PHE A 25 17.94 8.74 -4.45
N HIS A 26 18.35 8.89 -5.72
CA HIS A 26 17.68 8.29 -6.89
C HIS A 26 17.92 6.79 -7.13
N THR A 27 18.75 6.11 -6.35
CA THR A 27 19.07 4.68 -6.57
C THR A 27 18.30 3.74 -5.64
N PHE A 28 17.39 4.27 -4.83
CA PHE A 28 16.44 3.44 -4.10
C PHE A 28 15.28 3.05 -5.01
N VAL A 29 14.90 1.78 -4.92
CA VAL A 29 13.78 1.20 -5.65
C VAL A 29 12.83 0.50 -4.71
N ILE A 30 11.55 0.45 -5.05
CA ILE A 30 10.55 -0.32 -4.34
C ILE A 30 10.91 -1.81 -4.48
N GLU A 31 11.06 -2.48 -3.34
CA GLU A 31 11.41 -3.90 -3.26
C GLU A 31 10.17 -4.75 -2.95
N SER A 32 9.43 -4.40 -1.90
CA SER A 32 8.24 -5.14 -1.48
C SER A 32 7.14 -4.24 -0.92
N ILE A 33 5.90 -4.72 -1.03
CA ILE A 33 4.67 -4.00 -0.69
C ILE A 33 3.74 -4.96 0.05
N TYR A 34 3.20 -4.54 1.19
CA TYR A 34 2.34 -5.35 2.05
C TYR A 34 1.16 -4.53 2.57
N SER A 35 0.02 -5.20 2.78
CA SER A 35 -1.13 -4.68 3.49
C SER A 35 -1.86 -5.83 4.20
N ASN A 36 -2.54 -5.54 5.30
CA ASN A 36 -3.68 -6.36 5.75
C ASN A 36 -4.97 -5.92 5.04
N ALA A 37 -6.11 -6.58 5.31
CA ALA A 37 -7.37 -6.38 4.59
C ALA A 37 -7.92 -4.94 4.70
N ASP A 38 -7.92 -4.39 5.91
CA ASP A 38 -8.51 -3.07 6.21
C ASP A 38 -7.54 -1.90 5.96
N GLY A 39 -6.31 -2.20 5.55
CA GLY A 39 -5.29 -1.19 5.24
C GLY A 39 -4.70 -0.48 6.46
N THR A 40 -4.95 -0.94 7.68
CA THR A 40 -4.39 -0.33 8.89
C THR A 40 -2.94 -0.74 9.15
N VAL A 41 -2.52 -1.91 8.69
CA VAL A 41 -1.16 -2.44 8.78
C VAL A 41 -0.61 -2.65 7.37
N GLN A 42 0.04 -1.61 6.85
CA GLN A 42 0.69 -1.62 5.55
C GLN A 42 2.14 -1.17 5.65
N TYR A 43 2.97 -1.64 4.72
CA TYR A 43 4.33 -1.15 4.54
C TYR A 43 4.82 -1.25 3.10
N VAL A 44 5.86 -0.47 2.82
CA VAL A 44 6.70 -0.55 1.63
C VAL A 44 8.17 -0.59 2.06
N VAL A 45 8.90 -1.56 1.55
CA VAL A 45 10.37 -1.60 1.68
C VAL A 45 10.97 -1.09 0.38
N LEU A 46 11.83 -0.07 0.48
CA LEU A 46 12.72 0.35 -0.60
C LEU A 46 14.11 -0.21 -0.37
N ARG A 47 14.86 -0.51 -1.43
CA ARG A 47 16.27 -0.93 -1.37
C ARG A 47 17.14 -0.07 -2.28
N GLU A 48 18.31 0.31 -1.82
CA GLU A 48 19.35 0.90 -2.67
C GLU A 48 19.91 -0.17 -3.61
N SER A 49 19.69 0.00 -4.91
CA SER A 49 19.94 -1.07 -5.89
C SER A 49 21.29 -1.00 -6.59
N SER A 50 22.02 0.13 -6.46
CA SER A 50 23.27 0.37 -7.21
C SER A 50 24.53 0.13 -6.38
N GLY A 51 24.40 -0.24 -5.11
CA GLY A 51 25.52 -0.39 -4.18
C GLY A 51 26.19 0.95 -3.84
N THR A 52 25.50 2.08 -4.00
CA THR A 52 26.09 3.41 -3.87
C THR A 52 25.82 4.06 -2.52
N PRO A 53 26.85 4.61 -1.85
CA PRO A 53 26.65 5.43 -0.66
C PRO A 53 26.13 6.83 -1.05
N SER A 54 25.86 7.63 -0.03
CA SER A 54 25.40 9.02 -0.13
C SER A 54 24.14 9.12 -0.98
N LYS A 55 23.11 8.36 -0.60
CA LYS A 55 21.76 8.42 -1.18
C LYS A 55 20.70 8.80 -0.13
N ASN A 56 21.12 9.60 0.85
CA ASN A 56 20.36 9.89 2.05
C ASN A 56 19.53 11.19 1.98
N LEU A 57 19.65 11.99 0.92
CA LEU A 57 18.99 13.30 0.81
C LEU A 57 17.52 13.17 0.38
N TRP A 58 16.68 12.67 1.28
CA TRP A 58 15.26 12.41 1.03
C TRP A 58 14.33 13.55 1.45
N ALA A 59 14.78 14.44 2.33
CA ALA A 59 13.93 15.53 2.84
C ALA A 59 13.30 16.34 1.69
N GLY A 60 11.99 16.53 1.74
CA GLY A 60 11.23 17.24 0.71
C GLY A 60 10.90 16.44 -0.55
N GLN A 61 11.44 15.23 -0.71
CA GLN A 61 10.98 14.31 -1.76
C GLN A 61 9.61 13.72 -1.40
N THR A 62 8.91 13.18 -2.40
CA THR A 62 7.56 12.62 -2.21
C THR A 62 7.52 11.11 -2.40
N PHE A 63 6.66 10.45 -1.66
CA PHE A 63 6.18 9.10 -1.92
C PHE A 63 4.68 9.16 -2.13
N THR A 64 4.18 8.59 -3.22
CA THR A 64 2.76 8.68 -3.56
C THR A 64 2.16 7.31 -3.82
N SER A 65 0.88 7.14 -3.45
CA SER A 65 0.04 6.04 -3.89
C SER A 65 -1.14 6.58 -4.67
N THR A 66 -1.32 6.13 -5.91
CA THR A 66 -2.41 6.57 -6.80
C THR A 66 -3.32 5.41 -7.15
N ARG A 67 -4.63 5.60 -6.95
CA ARG A 67 -5.69 4.65 -7.34
C ARG A 67 -6.81 5.42 -8.02
N ALA A 68 -7.24 4.96 -9.20
CA ALA A 68 -8.37 5.54 -9.94
C ALA A 68 -8.31 7.09 -10.07
N GLY A 69 -7.12 7.65 -10.28
CA GLY A 69 -6.91 9.10 -10.39
C GLY A 69 -6.83 9.87 -9.08
N VAL A 70 -7.06 9.22 -7.93
CA VAL A 70 -6.88 9.81 -6.59
C VAL A 70 -5.47 9.48 -6.10
N THR A 71 -4.70 10.52 -5.76
CA THR A 71 -3.32 10.38 -5.26
C THR A 71 -3.22 10.76 -3.80
N ARG A 72 -2.72 9.84 -2.98
CA ARG A 72 -2.24 10.10 -1.62
C ARG A 72 -0.75 10.43 -1.67
N THR A 73 -0.35 11.54 -1.07
CA THR A 73 1.04 12.04 -1.12
C THR A 73 1.61 12.14 0.29
N PHE A 74 2.78 11.56 0.49
CA PHE A 74 3.63 11.74 1.66
C PHE A 74 4.88 12.51 1.25
N THR A 75 5.24 13.55 2.01
CA THR A 75 6.51 14.27 1.81
C THR A 75 7.47 13.85 2.93
N PHE A 76 8.65 13.37 2.57
CA PHE A 76 9.64 12.94 3.58
C PHE A 76 10.08 14.15 4.43
N PRO A 77 9.89 14.10 5.75
CA PRO A 77 10.15 15.23 6.63
C PRO A 77 11.65 15.44 6.91
N SER A 78 12.46 14.41 6.69
CA SER A 78 13.89 14.39 6.99
C SER A 78 14.66 13.53 5.99
N ASN A 79 15.98 13.65 6.04
CA ASN A 79 16.90 12.76 5.34
C ASN A 79 17.02 11.41 6.06
N LEU A 80 17.55 10.40 5.37
CA LEU A 80 17.97 9.16 6.03
C LEU A 80 19.08 9.45 7.05
N PRO A 81 19.16 8.68 8.15
CA PRO A 81 20.01 9.01 9.29
C PRO A 81 21.52 8.84 9.03
N SER A 82 21.92 8.25 7.90
CA SER A 82 23.33 8.09 7.51
C SER A 82 23.50 8.11 5.99
N SER A 83 24.66 8.60 5.53
CA SER A 83 25.09 8.50 4.14
C SER A 83 25.58 7.10 3.75
N GLN A 84 25.68 6.14 4.68
CA GLN A 84 26.00 4.75 4.37
C GLN A 84 24.77 4.02 3.82
N THR A 85 24.40 4.33 2.57
CA THR A 85 23.16 3.86 1.94
C THR A 85 23.33 2.64 1.04
N SER A 86 24.56 2.25 0.72
CA SER A 86 24.85 1.13 -0.17
C SER A 86 24.11 -0.15 0.27
N SER A 87 23.27 -0.69 -0.60
CA SER A 87 22.44 -1.89 -0.34
C SER A 87 21.54 -1.82 0.89
N LYS A 88 21.33 -0.63 1.48
CA LYS A 88 20.41 -0.45 2.61
C LYS A 88 18.96 -0.54 2.16
N ARG A 89 18.10 -0.85 3.12
CA ARG A 89 16.65 -0.79 2.97
C ARG A 89 16.09 0.43 3.69
N VAL A 90 14.87 0.83 3.35
CA VAL A 90 14.10 1.86 4.05
C VAL A 90 12.67 1.35 4.18
N LEU A 91 12.14 1.41 5.39
CA LEU A 91 10.78 1.00 5.72
C LEU A 91 9.88 2.22 5.83
N ILE A 92 8.93 2.34 4.91
CA ILE A 92 7.80 3.26 5.00
C ILE A 92 6.60 2.45 5.44
N ALA A 93 5.98 2.77 6.57
CA ALA A 93 4.87 1.98 7.08
C ALA A 93 3.77 2.83 7.70
N THR A 94 2.60 2.24 7.84
CA THR A 94 1.41 2.88 8.44
C THR A 94 1.54 3.11 9.95
N GLN A 95 0.69 3.97 10.51
CA GLN A 95 0.59 4.18 11.95
C GLN A 95 0.21 2.88 12.69
N GLY A 96 -0.71 2.09 12.13
CA GLY A 96 -1.09 0.79 12.69
C GLY A 96 0.09 -0.18 12.71
N PHE A 97 0.89 -0.25 11.64
CA PHE A 97 2.13 -1.03 11.64
C PHE A 97 3.10 -0.56 12.75
N ALA A 98 3.34 0.75 12.85
CA ALA A 98 4.27 1.30 13.86
C ALA A 98 3.83 0.94 15.29
N ALA A 99 2.52 0.93 15.55
CA ALA A 99 1.95 0.58 16.85
C ALA A 99 2.16 -0.90 17.25
N LEU A 100 2.41 -1.80 16.29
CA LEU A 100 2.70 -3.21 16.58
C LEU A 100 4.08 -3.40 17.25
N GLY A 101 5.04 -2.50 17.01
CA GLY A 101 6.34 -2.52 17.67
C GLY A 101 7.32 -3.62 17.23
N PHE A 102 7.03 -4.38 16.16
CA PHE A 102 7.95 -5.41 15.65
C PHE A 102 9.24 -4.83 15.04
N VAL A 103 9.11 -3.79 14.21
CA VAL A 103 10.21 -3.03 13.60
C VAL A 103 9.79 -1.57 13.57
N ALA A 104 10.67 -0.66 14.02
CA ALA A 104 10.42 0.76 13.91
C ALA A 104 10.53 1.19 12.43
N PRO A 105 9.47 1.79 11.83
CA PRO A 105 9.55 2.35 10.48
C PRO A 105 10.53 3.53 10.42
N ASP A 106 11.20 3.69 9.28
CA ASP A 106 12.02 4.87 9.02
C ASP A 106 11.14 6.09 8.77
N TYR A 107 9.98 5.87 8.12
CA TYR A 107 8.95 6.88 7.91
C TYR A 107 7.56 6.30 8.16
N VAL A 108 6.69 7.11 8.79
CA VAL A 108 5.31 6.72 9.09
C VAL A 108 4.33 7.46 8.18
N VAL A 109 3.47 6.73 7.50
CA VAL A 109 2.35 7.24 6.69
C VAL A 109 1.01 6.99 7.39
N PRO A 110 -0.08 7.71 7.04
CA PRO A 110 -1.42 7.40 7.55
C PRO A 110 -1.86 5.97 7.24
N ASN A 111 -2.80 5.43 8.02
CA ASN A 111 -3.47 4.18 7.65
C ASN A 111 -4.22 4.33 6.32
N GLY A 112 -4.35 3.23 5.57
CA GLY A 112 -4.98 3.21 4.25
C GLY A 112 -4.21 3.99 3.18
N PHE A 113 -2.91 4.24 3.39
CA PHE A 113 -2.10 4.98 2.44
C PHE A 113 -1.93 4.22 1.11
N LEU A 114 -1.74 2.91 1.18
CA LEU A 114 -1.70 2.04 0.01
C LEU A 114 -3.11 1.59 -0.34
N ALA A 115 -3.41 1.50 -1.64
CA ALA A 115 -4.62 0.83 -2.11
C ALA A 115 -4.42 -0.69 -2.08
N THR A 116 -5.34 -1.45 -1.50
CA THR A 116 -5.27 -2.92 -1.48
C THR A 116 -5.72 -3.56 -2.78
N ASP A 117 -6.61 -2.91 -3.53
CA ASP A 117 -7.25 -3.40 -4.76
C ASP A 117 -6.63 -2.85 -6.05
N GLY A 118 -5.37 -2.42 -5.95
CA GLY A 118 -4.57 -2.00 -7.08
C GLY A 118 -4.25 -0.51 -7.09
N GLY A 119 -3.04 -0.20 -7.54
CA GLY A 119 -2.56 1.17 -7.56
C GLY A 119 -1.16 1.30 -8.12
N THR A 120 -0.71 2.55 -8.19
CA THR A 120 0.64 2.90 -8.62
C THR A 120 1.34 3.65 -7.50
N LEU A 121 2.44 3.07 -7.01
CA LEU A 121 3.36 3.74 -6.10
C LEU A 121 4.42 4.47 -6.90
N ASN A 122 4.75 5.68 -6.48
CA ASN A 122 5.87 6.44 -7.02
C ASN A 122 6.73 6.95 -5.87
N TYR A 123 8.03 6.64 -5.95
CA TYR A 123 9.06 7.19 -5.07
C TYR A 123 9.83 8.27 -5.81
N ALA A 124 9.68 9.51 -5.35
CA ALA A 124 10.43 10.70 -5.73
C ALA A 124 10.58 10.98 -7.24
N GLY A 125 9.66 10.46 -8.07
CA GLY A 125 9.75 10.52 -9.52
C GLY A 125 10.84 9.64 -10.14
N VAL A 126 11.53 8.80 -9.36
CA VAL A 126 12.68 8.00 -9.81
C VAL A 126 12.37 6.52 -9.91
N ASP A 127 11.42 6.01 -9.12
CA ASP A 127 10.99 4.62 -9.17
C ASP A 127 9.46 4.53 -9.07
N GLN A 128 8.88 3.63 -9.86
CA GLN A 128 7.44 3.44 -9.92
C GLN A 128 7.11 1.95 -9.97
N VAL A 129 6.06 1.54 -9.26
CA VAL A 129 5.51 0.19 -9.29
C VAL A 129 4.01 0.28 -9.39
N THR A 130 3.44 -0.38 -10.40
CA THR A 130 2.00 -0.59 -10.52
C THR A 130 1.70 -2.05 -10.19
N TYR A 131 0.67 -2.26 -9.36
CA TYR A 131 0.22 -3.59 -8.97
C TYR A 131 -1.30 -3.70 -9.11
N ALA A 132 -1.79 -4.92 -9.34
CA ALA A 132 -3.21 -5.19 -9.52
C ALA A 132 -3.96 -5.34 -8.19
N ALA A 133 -3.33 -5.95 -7.18
CA ALA A 133 -3.84 -6.07 -5.82
C ALA A 133 -2.67 -6.35 -4.85
N LEU A 134 -2.88 -6.08 -3.57
CA LEU A 134 -2.01 -6.53 -2.48
C LEU A 134 -2.63 -7.77 -1.82
N PRO A 135 -1.83 -8.78 -1.45
CA PRO A 135 -2.32 -9.88 -0.63
C PRO A 135 -2.82 -9.32 0.71
N THR A 136 -3.97 -9.80 1.15
CA THR A 136 -4.60 -9.46 2.44
C THR A 136 -4.58 -10.64 3.41
N ASP A 137 -3.84 -11.70 3.08
CA ASP A 137 -3.82 -12.98 3.79
C ASP A 137 -3.08 -12.97 5.13
N GLY A 138 -2.50 -11.83 5.51
CA GLY A 138 -1.73 -11.62 6.73
C GLY A 138 -0.32 -12.19 6.70
N VAL A 139 0.14 -12.77 5.58
CA VAL A 139 1.41 -13.53 5.50
C VAL A 139 2.30 -13.07 4.36
N ASN A 140 1.71 -12.74 3.20
CA ASN A 140 2.46 -12.42 2.00
C ASN A 140 2.50 -10.92 1.74
N ALA A 141 3.67 -10.43 1.38
CA ALA A 141 3.85 -9.22 0.60
C ALA A 141 3.91 -9.58 -0.89
N ILE A 142 3.96 -8.57 -1.75
CA ILE A 142 4.40 -8.74 -3.13
C ILE A 142 5.75 -8.08 -3.34
N THR A 143 6.53 -8.63 -4.26
CA THR A 143 7.67 -7.92 -4.85
C THR A 143 7.16 -6.84 -5.80
N ARG A 144 8.08 -5.99 -6.28
CA ARG A 144 7.78 -5.02 -7.34
C ARG A 144 7.23 -5.59 -8.65
N THR A 145 7.35 -6.91 -8.89
CA THR A 145 6.79 -7.59 -10.06
C THR A 145 5.42 -8.22 -9.78
N GLY A 146 4.86 -8.01 -8.59
CA GLY A 146 3.60 -8.63 -8.16
C GLY A 146 3.75 -10.08 -7.68
N THR A 147 4.98 -10.58 -7.55
CA THR A 147 5.21 -11.96 -7.08
C THR A 147 5.06 -12.03 -5.57
N ALA A 148 4.24 -12.95 -5.06
CA ALA A 148 4.08 -13.16 -3.62
C ALA A 148 5.42 -13.57 -2.97
N THR A 149 5.69 -13.02 -1.80
CA THR A 149 6.90 -13.26 -0.99
C THR A 149 6.54 -13.11 0.49
N PRO A 150 7.26 -13.74 1.44
CA PRO A 150 7.03 -13.50 2.86
C PRO A 150 7.06 -12.01 3.21
N ASN A 151 6.17 -11.56 4.09
CA ASN A 151 6.02 -10.17 4.52
C ASN A 151 7.14 -9.70 5.49
N VAL A 152 8.38 -9.75 5.02
CA VAL A 152 9.55 -9.27 5.78
C VAL A 152 9.66 -7.74 5.66
N ALA A 153 9.34 -7.04 6.74
CA ALA A 153 9.64 -5.62 6.88
C ALA A 153 11.09 -5.43 7.32
N THR A 154 11.84 -4.54 6.68
CA THR A 154 13.23 -4.24 7.05
C THR A 154 13.49 -2.74 6.99
N ASN A 155 13.96 -2.15 8.09
CA ASN A 155 14.27 -0.72 8.17
C ASN A 155 15.74 -0.40 7.83
N PHE A 156 16.10 0.88 7.86
CA PHE A 156 17.44 1.36 7.50
C PHE A 156 18.54 0.91 8.47
N ALA A 157 18.20 0.72 9.74
CA ALA A 157 19.11 0.13 10.73
C ALA A 157 19.41 -1.35 10.44
N GLY A 158 18.62 -2.01 9.58
CA GLY A 158 18.72 -3.43 9.26
C GLY A 158 17.93 -4.33 10.21
N ALA A 159 17.10 -3.76 11.09
CA ALA A 159 16.15 -4.55 11.86
C ALA A 159 15.07 -5.11 10.92
N ALA A 160 14.77 -6.40 11.06
CA ALA A 160 13.84 -7.10 10.21
C ALA A 160 12.90 -8.00 11.00
N ALA A 161 11.63 -8.06 10.60
CA ALA A 161 10.65 -8.98 11.16
C ALA A 161 9.62 -9.39 10.10
N VAL A 162 9.08 -10.59 10.27
CA VAL A 162 7.87 -11.08 9.60
C VAL A 162 6.68 -10.62 10.44
N ILE A 163 5.66 -10.05 9.81
CA ILE A 163 4.42 -9.72 10.52
C ILE A 163 3.59 -10.99 10.63
N PRO A 164 3.27 -11.47 11.84
CA PRO A 164 2.40 -12.63 11.97
C PRO A 164 1.00 -12.29 11.43
N PRO A 165 0.22 -13.27 10.96
CA PRO A 165 -1.18 -13.03 10.62
C PRO A 165 -1.92 -12.54 11.85
N LEU A 166 -2.40 -11.29 11.81
CA LEU A 166 -3.18 -10.66 12.86
C LEU A 166 -4.66 -10.66 12.45
N PRO A 167 -5.61 -10.75 13.40
CA PRO A 167 -7.03 -10.60 13.08
C PRO A 167 -7.32 -9.22 12.49
N ASP A 168 -8.08 -9.19 11.40
CA ASP A 168 -8.65 -7.96 10.84
C ASP A 168 -9.93 -7.57 11.58
N VAL A 169 -10.43 -6.36 11.32
CA VAL A 169 -11.66 -5.85 11.93
C VAL A 169 -12.73 -5.67 10.86
N SER A 170 -13.79 -6.47 10.94
CA SER A 170 -15.00 -6.24 10.15
C SER A 170 -15.85 -5.17 10.80
N VAL A 171 -16.18 -4.12 10.04
CA VAL A 171 -16.96 -2.95 10.49
C VAL A 171 -18.37 -3.05 9.95
N GLU A 172 -19.35 -2.77 10.80
CA GLU A 172 -20.76 -2.70 10.40
C GLU A 172 -21.20 -1.27 10.02
N TYR A 173 -21.96 -1.19 8.93
CA TYR A 173 -22.60 0.00 8.40
C TYR A 173 -24.11 -0.23 8.27
N TYR A 174 -24.89 0.83 8.46
CA TYR A 174 -26.34 0.83 8.30
C TYR A 174 -26.78 1.90 7.31
N HIS A 175 -27.77 1.57 6.48
CA HIS A 175 -28.42 2.47 5.54
C HIS A 175 -29.91 2.64 5.87
N ALA A 176 -30.27 3.74 6.54
CA ALA A 176 -31.60 3.94 7.11
C ALA A 176 -32.77 3.87 6.10
N THR A 177 -32.63 4.42 4.90
CA THR A 177 -33.71 4.40 3.89
C THR A 177 -33.98 3.01 3.32
N LEU A 178 -32.95 2.16 3.26
CA LEU A 178 -33.06 0.80 2.75
C LEU A 178 -33.36 -0.20 3.87
N ASP A 179 -33.14 0.19 5.13
CA ASP A 179 -33.08 -0.69 6.30
C ASP A 179 -32.08 -1.84 6.12
N HIS A 180 -30.94 -1.55 5.49
CA HIS A 180 -29.91 -2.55 5.16
C HIS A 180 -28.67 -2.38 6.01
N TYR A 181 -28.07 -3.52 6.36
CA TYR A 181 -26.78 -3.60 7.01
C TYR A 181 -25.74 -4.13 6.03
N PHE A 182 -24.50 -3.68 6.19
CA PHE A 182 -23.35 -4.16 5.45
C PHE A 182 -22.15 -4.28 6.39
N ILE A 183 -21.39 -5.36 6.25
CA ILE A 183 -20.17 -5.60 7.00
C ILE A 183 -19.01 -5.81 6.04
N SER A 184 -17.85 -5.23 6.35
CA SER A 184 -16.62 -5.47 5.59
C SER A 184 -15.38 -5.17 6.42
N ASP A 185 -14.35 -5.99 6.22
CA ASP A 185 -12.97 -5.78 6.64
C ASP A 185 -12.08 -5.29 5.49
N LEU A 186 -12.63 -5.11 4.28
CA LEU A 186 -11.87 -4.70 3.11
C LEU A 186 -11.74 -3.18 3.04
N GLN A 187 -10.51 -2.69 2.93
CA GLN A 187 -10.21 -1.26 2.80
C GLN A 187 -11.01 -0.54 1.69
N PRO A 188 -11.19 -1.08 0.46
CA PRO A 188 -11.92 -0.38 -0.60
C PRO A 188 -13.38 -0.15 -0.26
N ASP A 189 -14.02 -1.11 0.41
CA ASP A 189 -15.41 -0.98 0.87
C ASP A 189 -15.50 0.08 1.97
N ILE A 190 -14.61 -0.02 2.97
CA ILE A 190 -14.55 0.93 4.10
C ILE A 190 -14.34 2.35 3.59
N ASP A 191 -13.36 2.57 2.71
CA ASP A 191 -13.06 3.87 2.10
C ASP A 191 -14.29 4.40 1.33
N ALA A 192 -14.97 3.55 0.54
CA ALA A 192 -16.13 3.97 -0.25
C ALA A 192 -17.32 4.39 0.63
N LEU A 193 -17.56 3.68 1.73
CA LEU A 193 -18.66 3.95 2.65
C LEU A 193 -18.37 5.18 3.52
N ASP A 194 -17.15 5.30 4.06
CA ASP A 194 -16.76 6.43 4.91
C ASP A 194 -16.67 7.75 4.15
N THR A 195 -16.29 7.71 2.87
CA THR A 195 -16.24 8.92 2.02
C THR A 195 -17.60 9.31 1.45
N GLY A 196 -18.64 8.49 1.68
CA GLY A 196 -19.96 8.71 1.11
C GLY A 196 -20.02 8.52 -0.41
N HIS A 197 -19.08 7.77 -1.00
CA HIS A 197 -19.13 7.39 -2.42
C HIS A 197 -20.44 6.66 -2.73
N PHE A 198 -20.89 5.82 -1.80
CA PHE A 198 -22.26 5.32 -1.75
C PHE A 198 -23.03 6.10 -0.66
N PRO A 199 -23.94 7.02 -1.04
CA PRO A 199 -24.65 7.85 -0.06
C PRO A 199 -25.55 7.02 0.85
N GLY A 200 -25.79 7.52 2.08
CA GLY A 200 -26.78 6.98 3.01
C GLY A 200 -26.27 5.90 3.98
N TRP A 201 -25.02 5.44 3.81
CA TRP A 201 -24.37 4.54 4.76
C TRP A 201 -23.75 5.28 5.93
N SER A 202 -23.79 4.69 7.12
CA SER A 202 -23.14 5.21 8.31
C SER A 202 -22.64 4.07 9.20
N ARG A 203 -21.45 4.23 9.79
CA ARG A 203 -20.91 3.27 10.76
C ARG A 203 -21.86 3.12 11.96
N THR A 204 -22.14 1.89 12.39
CA THR A 204 -22.98 1.61 13.56
C THR A 204 -22.20 1.62 14.88
N ALA A 205 -20.88 1.77 14.79
CA ALA A 205 -19.90 1.52 15.86
C ALA A 205 -19.81 0.04 16.32
N GLN A 206 -20.54 -0.88 15.68
CA GLN A 206 -20.32 -2.31 15.87
C GLN A 206 -19.18 -2.81 14.99
N SER A 207 -18.40 -3.75 15.54
CA SER A 207 -17.33 -4.42 14.82
C SER A 207 -17.00 -5.75 15.49
N PHE A 208 -16.37 -6.66 14.74
CA PHE A 208 -15.85 -7.90 15.27
C PHE A 208 -14.57 -8.31 14.53
N LYS A 209 -13.78 -9.18 15.18
CA LYS A 209 -12.53 -9.68 14.61
C LYS A 209 -12.80 -10.81 13.62
N VAL A 210 -12.06 -10.81 12.52
CA VAL A 210 -12.08 -11.87 11.51
C VAL A 210 -10.67 -12.39 11.26
N PHE A 211 -10.57 -13.61 10.72
CA PHE A 211 -9.29 -14.17 10.33
C PHE A 211 -8.88 -13.64 8.95
N PRO A 212 -7.63 -13.17 8.75
CA PRO A 212 -7.17 -12.68 7.45
C PRO A 212 -7.13 -13.78 6.37
N SER A 213 -7.05 -15.04 6.80
CA SER A 213 -7.08 -16.20 5.90
C SER A 213 -7.54 -17.46 6.60
N GLN A 214 -8.03 -18.45 5.85
CA GLN A 214 -8.32 -19.78 6.37
C GLN A 214 -7.11 -20.41 7.06
N ALA A 215 -5.91 -20.20 6.52
CA ALA A 215 -4.67 -20.72 7.10
C ALA A 215 -4.42 -20.18 8.52
N SER A 216 -4.73 -18.90 8.76
CA SER A 216 -4.62 -18.28 10.09
C SER A 216 -5.72 -18.72 11.06
N GLY A 217 -6.92 -19.03 10.55
CA GLY A 217 -8.05 -19.49 11.37
C GLY A 217 -7.97 -20.96 11.78
N GLY A 218 -7.20 -21.76 11.04
CA GLY A 218 -7.01 -23.18 11.33
C GLY A 218 -8.20 -24.07 10.93
N PRO A 219 -8.18 -25.34 11.34
CA PRO A 219 -9.22 -26.30 10.99
C PRO A 219 -10.60 -25.86 11.53
N GLY A 220 -11.61 -25.85 10.66
CA GLY A 220 -12.98 -25.46 11.03
C GLY A 220 -13.34 -24.01 10.72
N VAL A 221 -12.39 -23.21 10.24
CA VAL A 221 -12.66 -21.90 9.64
C VAL A 221 -12.77 -22.05 8.13
N ASN A 222 -13.79 -21.42 7.54
CA ASN A 222 -13.99 -21.37 6.09
C ASN A 222 -13.89 -19.92 5.61
N PRO A 223 -13.36 -19.68 4.39
CA PRO A 223 -13.54 -18.40 3.72
C PRO A 223 -15.04 -18.05 3.60
N VAL A 224 -15.37 -16.77 3.81
CA VAL A 224 -16.73 -16.27 3.64
C VAL A 224 -16.92 -15.81 2.21
N CYS A 225 -17.93 -16.33 1.51
CA CYS A 225 -18.36 -15.77 0.23
C CYS A 225 -19.31 -14.59 0.45
N ARG A 226 -19.17 -13.55 -0.37
CA ARG A 226 -20.09 -12.41 -0.44
C ARG A 226 -20.75 -12.35 -1.81
N PHE A 227 -22.06 -12.10 -1.82
CA PHE A 227 -22.81 -11.89 -3.05
C PHE A 227 -23.63 -10.61 -2.97
N TYR A 228 -23.50 -9.75 -3.98
CA TYR A 228 -24.43 -8.66 -4.20
C TYR A 228 -25.72 -9.19 -4.82
N ILE A 229 -26.84 -8.78 -4.24
CA ILE A 229 -28.19 -9.07 -4.69
C ILE A 229 -28.73 -7.80 -5.36
N PRO A 230 -29.04 -7.81 -6.67
CA PRO A 230 -29.48 -6.62 -7.38
C PRO A 230 -30.85 -6.14 -6.89
N PRO A 231 -31.25 -4.89 -7.20
CA PRO A 231 -32.46 -4.31 -6.63
C PRO A 231 -33.74 -5.07 -7.00
N ALA A 232 -33.78 -5.70 -8.17
CA ALA A 232 -34.90 -6.54 -8.60
C ALA A 232 -35.14 -7.76 -7.69
N HIS A 233 -34.13 -8.18 -6.93
CA HIS A 233 -34.15 -9.37 -6.08
C HIS A 233 -33.95 -9.05 -4.58
N GLY A 234 -33.93 -7.77 -4.20
CA GLY A 234 -33.89 -7.35 -2.79
C GLY A 234 -32.83 -6.30 -2.43
N ASN A 235 -31.93 -5.92 -3.33
CA ASN A 235 -30.92 -4.86 -3.12
C ASN A 235 -30.01 -5.04 -1.88
N SER A 236 -29.55 -6.25 -1.60
CA SER A 236 -28.82 -6.57 -0.35
C SER A 236 -27.49 -7.28 -0.62
N HIS A 237 -26.80 -7.69 0.45
CA HIS A 237 -25.66 -8.59 0.37
C HIS A 237 -25.95 -9.87 1.14
N PHE A 238 -25.49 -11.00 0.60
CA PHE A 238 -25.55 -12.29 1.27
C PHE A 238 -24.13 -12.77 1.59
N PHE A 239 -23.93 -13.21 2.84
CA PHE A 239 -22.66 -13.74 3.33
C PHE A 239 -22.84 -15.17 3.81
N SER A 240 -21.93 -16.07 3.43
CA SER A 240 -21.92 -17.44 3.95
C SER A 240 -20.52 -17.97 4.18
N ALA A 241 -20.34 -18.65 5.31
CA ALA A 241 -19.16 -19.44 5.62
C ALA A 241 -19.32 -20.93 5.26
N SER A 242 -20.43 -21.31 4.60
CA SER A 242 -20.67 -22.68 4.14
C SER A 242 -20.11 -22.87 2.73
N PRO A 243 -19.05 -23.68 2.53
CA PRO A 243 -18.48 -23.90 1.20
C PRO A 243 -19.51 -24.48 0.22
N ALA A 244 -20.44 -25.30 0.71
CA ALA A 244 -21.52 -25.87 -0.09
C ALA A 244 -22.51 -24.81 -0.54
N GLU A 245 -22.89 -23.88 0.33
CA GLU A 245 -23.81 -22.79 -0.03
C GLU A 245 -23.17 -21.81 -1.00
N CYS A 246 -21.90 -21.44 -0.77
CA CYS A 246 -21.14 -20.61 -1.68
C CYS A 246 -21.08 -21.22 -3.10
N ALA A 247 -20.75 -22.51 -3.19
CA ALA A 247 -20.68 -23.22 -4.48
C ALA A 247 -22.06 -23.32 -5.16
N GLN A 248 -23.12 -23.57 -4.41
CA GLN A 248 -24.48 -23.65 -4.94
C GLN A 248 -24.96 -22.31 -5.50
N LEU A 249 -24.71 -21.20 -4.79
CA LEU A 249 -25.09 -19.88 -5.25
C LEU A 249 -24.36 -19.50 -6.54
N GLN A 250 -23.05 -19.74 -6.63
CA GLN A 250 -22.29 -19.50 -7.86
C GLN A 250 -22.83 -20.29 -9.06
N GLN A 251 -23.29 -21.54 -8.86
CA GLN A 251 -23.92 -22.32 -9.93
C GLN A 251 -25.29 -21.77 -10.34
N LYS A 252 -26.12 -21.41 -9.36
CA LYS A 252 -27.47 -20.86 -9.60
C LYS A 252 -27.41 -19.53 -10.37
N MET A 253 -26.42 -18.68 -10.10
CA MET A 253 -26.18 -17.44 -10.84
C MET A 253 -26.02 -17.65 -12.36
N LEU A 254 -25.60 -18.84 -12.79
CA LEU A 254 -25.40 -19.16 -14.21
C LEU A 254 -26.63 -19.78 -14.88
N THR A 255 -27.59 -20.29 -14.11
CA THR A 255 -28.61 -21.23 -14.63
C THR A 255 -30.03 -20.94 -14.17
N ASP A 256 -30.21 -20.28 -13.02
CA ASP A 256 -31.51 -19.99 -12.43
C ASP A 256 -31.85 -18.50 -12.60
N PRO A 257 -32.93 -18.16 -13.34
CA PRO A 257 -33.36 -16.78 -13.53
C PRO A 257 -33.63 -16.00 -12.23
N ASN A 258 -33.93 -16.67 -11.12
CA ASN A 258 -34.12 -16.01 -9.83
C ASN A 258 -32.84 -15.42 -9.25
N TYR A 259 -31.68 -15.86 -9.73
CA TYR A 259 -30.35 -15.37 -9.34
C TYR A 259 -29.72 -14.49 -10.43
N SER A 260 -30.51 -14.09 -11.42
CA SER A 260 -30.04 -13.22 -12.50
C SER A 260 -29.52 -11.89 -11.95
N GLY A 261 -28.32 -11.50 -12.39
CA GLY A 261 -27.70 -10.23 -11.99
C GLY A 261 -27.07 -10.21 -10.60
N TYR A 262 -27.07 -11.33 -9.86
CA TYR A 262 -26.23 -11.49 -8.69
C TYR A 262 -24.76 -11.37 -9.10
N VAL A 263 -23.93 -10.83 -8.21
CA VAL A 263 -22.48 -10.71 -8.42
C VAL A 263 -21.77 -11.37 -7.24
N TYR A 264 -20.81 -12.25 -7.54
CA TYR A 264 -19.91 -12.79 -6.54
C TYR A 264 -18.78 -11.78 -6.33
N GLU A 265 -18.64 -11.33 -5.09
CA GLU A 265 -17.68 -10.29 -4.71
C GLU A 265 -16.59 -10.92 -3.85
N THR A 266 -15.34 -10.51 -4.11
CA THR A 266 -14.13 -11.01 -3.44
C THR A 266 -13.23 -9.87 -3.06
#